data_AF-A0A7D5MEF9-F1
#
_entry.id   AF-A0A7D5MEF9-F1
#
_cell.length_a   1.000
_cell.length_b   1.000
_cell.length_c   1.000
_cell.angle_alpha   90.00
_cell.angle_beta   90.00
_cell.angle_gamma   90.00
#
_symmetry.space_group_name_H-M   'P 1'
#
loop_
_entity.id
_entity.type
_entity.pdbx_description
1 polymer ?
#
loop_
_entity_poly.entity_id
_entity_poly.type
_entity_poly.pdbx_seq_one_letter_code
_entity_poly.pdbx_strand_id
1 'polypeptide(L)'
;MNIHSKEFDKKIETLSVVILALAIIATGWSAYQSTLWAGIMTFTLSEVNANTQKYVMSTIQQSQYSTVDAITFIEYIKAQNDNDDDLSNFFYQRFRSDFKPAVDAWLETNPFENPDAPPHPFVMNEYKKTFSEDAKKFADDAAIKWKDAAQANKNSDSFMLLTVIYASVLFIGAILSKFSEIKLRTFLLILSGIIFAIATVSLFSLPLAPQLS
;
A
#
# COMPACT_ATOMS: atom_id res chain seq x y z
N MET A 1 -64.26 -0.92 -12.37
CA MET A 1 -63.14 -0.32 -11.60
C MET A 1 -62.96 -1.19 -10.36
N ASN A 2 -62.00 -2.11 -10.41
CA ASN A 2 -61.99 -3.34 -9.62
C ASN A 2 -61.39 -3.11 -8.22
N ILE A 3 -62.08 -3.52 -7.15
CA ILE A 3 -61.63 -3.39 -5.75
C ILE A 3 -60.26 -4.05 -5.53
N HIS A 4 -59.97 -5.13 -6.29
CA HIS A 4 -58.68 -5.81 -6.30
C HIS A 4 -57.48 -4.94 -6.73
N SER A 5 -57.67 -3.92 -7.58
CA SER A 5 -56.54 -3.06 -8.01
C SER A 5 -56.11 -2.11 -6.89
N LYS A 6 -57.05 -1.61 -6.08
CA LYS A 6 -56.76 -0.69 -4.97
C LYS A 6 -55.97 -1.34 -3.84
N GLU A 7 -56.27 -2.59 -3.48
CA GLU A 7 -55.49 -3.31 -2.47
C GLU A 7 -54.08 -3.65 -2.95
N PHE A 8 -53.94 -4.02 -4.23
CA PHE A 8 -52.65 -4.30 -4.85
C PHE A 8 -51.76 -3.05 -4.91
N ASP A 9 -52.35 -1.89 -5.26
CA ASP A 9 -51.67 -0.60 -5.22
C ASP A 9 -51.16 -0.25 -3.82
N LYS A 10 -51.97 -0.50 -2.78
CA LYS A 10 -51.61 -0.24 -1.38
C LYS A 10 -50.47 -1.13 -0.88
N LYS A 11 -50.45 -2.40 -1.31
CA LYS A 11 -49.35 -3.35 -1.00
C LYS A 11 -48.05 -2.93 -1.68
N ILE A 12 -48.09 -2.52 -2.95
CA ILE A 12 -46.95 -1.99 -3.69
C ILE A 12 -46.38 -0.75 -3.00
N GLU A 13 -47.25 0.18 -2.60
CA GLU A 13 -46.84 1.41 -1.92
C GLU A 13 -46.17 1.11 -0.57
N THR A 14 -46.77 0.24 0.23
CA THR A 14 -46.19 -0.16 1.53
C THR A 14 -44.83 -0.84 1.35
N LEU A 15 -44.72 -1.78 0.41
CA LEU A 15 -43.46 -2.48 0.15
C LEU A 15 -42.38 -1.53 -0.36
N SER A 16 -42.73 -0.60 -1.26
CA SER A 16 -41.83 0.42 -1.76
C SER A 16 -41.30 1.30 -0.62
N VAL A 17 -42.17 1.78 0.28
CA VAL A 17 -41.75 2.59 1.43
C VAL A 17 -40.80 1.83 2.34
N VAL A 18 -41.06 0.55 2.60
CA VAL A 18 -40.17 -0.29 3.43
C VAL A 18 -38.80 -0.48 2.77
N ILE A 19 -38.75 -0.80 1.47
CA ILE A 19 -37.49 -0.95 0.72
C ILE A 19 -36.69 0.36 0.74
N LEU A 20 -37.36 1.50 0.52
CA LEU A 20 -36.72 2.81 0.56
C LEU A 20 -36.16 3.15 1.94
N ALA A 21 -36.92 2.92 3.02
CA ALA A 21 -36.45 3.16 4.38
C ALA A 21 -35.20 2.32 4.71
N LEU A 22 -35.21 1.04 4.37
CA LEU A 22 -34.06 0.15 4.57
C LEU A 22 -32.86 0.56 3.71
N ALA A 23 -33.08 0.96 2.46
CA ALA A 23 -32.02 1.41 1.58
C ALA A 23 -31.35 2.71 2.08
N ILE A 24 -32.08 3.65 2.70
CA ILE A 24 -31.47 4.84 3.33
C ILE A 24 -30.53 4.44 4.46
N ILE A 25 -30.97 3.55 5.35
CA ILE A 25 -30.15 3.08 6.48
C ILE A 25 -28.89 2.37 5.95
N ALA A 26 -29.05 1.48 4.96
CA ALA A 26 -27.94 0.76 4.36
C ALA A 26 -26.97 1.69 3.61
N THR A 27 -27.47 2.75 2.97
CA THR A 27 -26.66 3.81 2.34
C THR A 27 -25.79 4.50 3.40
N GLY A 28 -26.40 4.97 4.49
CA GLY A 28 -25.68 5.65 5.56
C GLY A 28 -24.62 4.76 6.23
N TRP A 29 -24.99 3.49 6.50
CA TRP A 29 -24.05 2.51 7.06
C TRP A 29 -22.87 2.23 6.12
N SER A 30 -23.14 2.07 4.83
CA SER A 30 -22.10 1.82 3.83
C SER A 30 -21.16 3.02 3.70
N ALA A 31 -21.69 4.25 3.63
CA ALA A 31 -20.87 5.46 3.57
C ALA A 31 -19.99 5.64 4.81
N TYR A 32 -20.53 5.32 6.00
CA TYR A 32 -19.78 5.35 7.25
C TYR A 32 -18.62 4.33 7.25
N GLN A 33 -18.88 3.08 6.88
CA GLN A 33 -17.85 2.04 6.79
C GLN A 33 -16.79 2.36 5.74
N SER A 34 -17.18 2.92 4.59
CA SER A 34 -16.24 3.40 3.58
C SER A 34 -15.27 4.43 4.15
N THR A 35 -15.80 5.42 4.90
CA THR A 35 -14.99 6.46 5.54
C THR A 35 -14.03 5.90 6.59
N LEU A 36 -14.46 4.92 7.40
CA LEU A 36 -13.58 4.27 8.38
C LEU A 36 -12.42 3.54 7.72
N TRP A 37 -12.69 2.74 6.67
CA TRP A 37 -11.66 2.05 5.91
C TRP A 37 -10.70 3.01 5.20
N ALA A 38 -11.21 4.12 4.65
CA ALA A 38 -10.39 5.18 4.07
C ALA A 38 -9.46 5.84 5.12
N GLY A 39 -9.92 5.98 6.36
CA GLY A 39 -9.10 6.43 7.49
C GLY A 39 -7.95 5.46 7.78
N ILE A 40 -8.24 4.16 7.91
CA ILE A 40 -7.23 3.11 8.12
C ILE A 40 -6.20 3.11 7.00
N MET A 41 -6.64 3.19 5.73
CA MET A 41 -5.76 3.32 4.58
C MET A 41 -4.84 4.53 4.72
N THR A 42 -5.38 5.70 5.08
CA THR A 42 -4.62 6.96 5.16
C THR A 42 -3.52 6.88 6.21
N PHE A 43 -3.82 6.37 7.42
CA PHE A 43 -2.81 6.18 8.46
C PHE A 43 -1.76 5.15 8.06
N THR A 44 -2.17 4.03 7.49
CA THR A 44 -1.25 2.98 7.02
C THR A 44 -0.34 3.51 5.91
N LEU A 45 -0.86 4.34 5.00
CA LEU A 45 -0.06 4.98 3.94
C LEU A 45 0.95 5.99 4.51
N SER A 46 0.62 6.67 5.61
CA SER A 46 1.59 7.51 6.33
C SER A 46 2.78 6.68 6.83
N GLU A 47 2.54 5.48 7.37
CA GLU A 47 3.61 4.56 7.77
C GLU A 47 4.44 4.07 6.58
N VAL A 48 3.79 3.73 5.45
CA VAL A 48 4.49 3.37 4.19
C VAL A 48 5.43 4.49 3.77
N ASN A 49 4.96 5.74 3.78
CA ASN A 49 5.78 6.89 3.40
C ASN A 49 6.95 7.10 4.35
N ALA A 50 6.71 6.97 5.67
CA ALA A 50 7.76 7.10 6.67
C ALA A 50 8.87 6.04 6.49
N ASN A 51 8.49 4.77 6.26
CA ASN A 51 9.46 3.70 6.01
C ASN A 51 10.17 3.87 4.66
N THR A 52 9.46 4.29 3.62
CA THR A 52 10.06 4.59 2.32
C THR A 52 11.11 5.71 2.44
N GLN A 53 10.82 6.76 3.22
CA GLN A 53 11.79 7.83 3.48
C GLN A 53 13.05 7.30 4.18
N LYS A 54 12.89 6.46 5.21
CA LYS A 54 14.02 5.84 5.91
C LYS A 54 14.84 4.93 5.00
N TYR A 55 14.19 4.11 4.19
CA TYR A 55 14.85 3.29 3.15
C TYR A 55 15.71 4.14 2.21
N VAL A 56 15.16 5.24 1.69
CA VAL A 56 15.89 6.14 0.79
C VAL A 56 17.07 6.80 1.51
N MET A 57 16.88 7.27 2.74
CA MET A 57 17.96 7.85 3.56
C MET A 57 19.10 6.85 3.79
N SER A 58 18.79 5.63 4.22
CA SER A 58 19.79 4.57 4.43
C SER A 58 20.52 4.19 3.13
N THR A 59 19.81 4.15 2.00
CA THR A 59 20.41 3.87 0.68
C THR A 59 21.38 4.98 0.26
N ILE A 60 21.02 6.24 0.48
CA ILE A 60 21.89 7.40 0.22
C ILE A 60 23.12 7.35 1.12
N GLN A 61 22.94 7.09 2.42
CA GLN A 61 24.05 6.96 3.37
C GLN A 61 25.00 5.81 2.98
N GLN A 62 24.47 4.65 2.58
CA GLN A 62 25.28 3.55 2.07
C GLN A 62 26.09 3.97 0.83
N SER A 63 25.45 4.69 -0.10
CA SER A 63 26.10 5.16 -1.33
C SER A 63 27.20 6.18 -1.03
N GLN A 64 26.99 7.07 -0.06
CA GLN A 64 28.02 8.00 0.42
C GLN A 64 29.21 7.24 1.03
N TYR A 65 28.96 6.24 1.85
CA TYR A 65 30.02 5.43 2.47
C TYR A 65 30.81 4.68 1.40
N SER A 66 30.15 4.02 0.46
CA SER A 66 30.81 3.35 -0.66
C SER A 66 31.59 4.32 -1.54
N THR A 67 31.12 5.56 -1.71
CA THR A 67 31.86 6.60 -2.45
C THR A 67 33.12 7.04 -1.71
N VAL A 68 33.04 7.29 -0.40
CA VAL A 68 34.20 7.63 0.43
C VAL A 68 35.21 6.48 0.45
N ASP A 69 34.73 5.25 0.62
CA ASP A 69 35.56 4.04 0.58
C ASP A 69 36.28 3.92 -0.78
N ALA A 70 35.57 4.17 -1.90
CA ALA A 70 36.14 4.10 -3.26
C ALA A 70 37.19 5.20 -3.51
N ILE A 71 36.91 6.44 -3.13
CA ILE A 71 37.87 7.55 -3.26
C ILE A 71 39.13 7.26 -2.44
N THR A 72 38.97 6.86 -1.18
CA THR A 72 40.12 6.54 -0.30
C THR A 72 40.93 5.37 -0.87
N PHE A 73 40.26 4.36 -1.43
CA PHE A 73 40.92 3.21 -2.04
C PHE A 73 41.69 3.60 -3.30
N ILE A 74 41.12 4.45 -4.16
CA ILE A 74 41.80 4.95 -5.36
C ILE A 74 43.10 5.67 -4.97
N GLU A 75 43.06 6.55 -3.97
CA GLU A 75 44.26 7.28 -3.53
C GLU A 75 45.30 6.36 -2.87
N TYR A 76 44.85 5.35 -2.10
CA TYR A 76 45.74 4.32 -1.57
C TYR A 76 46.45 3.52 -2.68
N ILE A 77 45.72 3.06 -3.70
CA ILE A 77 46.30 2.29 -4.82
C ILE A 77 47.23 3.14 -5.67
N LYS A 78 46.91 4.42 -5.89
CA LYS A 78 47.83 5.34 -6.58
C LYS A 78 49.16 5.46 -5.81
N ALA A 79 49.11 5.70 -4.50
CA ALA A 79 50.30 5.79 -3.67
C ALA A 79 51.13 4.50 -3.67
N GLN A 80 50.47 3.33 -3.64
CA GLN A 80 51.15 2.04 -3.77
C GLN A 80 51.85 1.89 -5.13
N ASN A 81 51.20 2.27 -6.22
CA ASN A 81 51.80 2.22 -7.57
C ASN A 81 52.98 3.20 -7.72
N ASP A 82 52.92 4.35 -7.04
CA ASP A 82 53.99 5.34 -7.04
C ASP A 82 55.14 4.98 -6.06
N ASN A 83 55.02 3.87 -5.32
CA ASN A 83 55.94 3.43 -4.26
C ASN A 83 56.15 4.49 -3.15
N ASP A 84 55.09 5.25 -2.85
CA ASP A 84 55.07 6.23 -1.75
C ASP A 84 54.46 5.60 -0.50
N ASP A 85 55.31 4.91 0.27
CA ASP A 85 54.91 4.16 1.48
C ASP A 85 54.30 5.06 2.56
N ASP A 86 54.77 6.30 2.68
CA ASP A 86 54.26 7.27 3.66
C ASP A 86 52.82 7.67 3.30
N LEU A 87 52.58 7.98 2.01
CA LEU A 87 51.25 8.35 1.53
C LEU A 87 50.29 7.15 1.51
N SER A 88 50.76 5.96 1.16
CA SER A 88 49.94 4.75 1.16
C SER A 88 49.50 4.39 2.59
N ASN A 89 50.40 4.43 3.57
CA ASN A 89 50.07 4.20 4.96
C ASN A 89 49.12 5.29 5.52
N PHE A 90 49.28 6.54 5.08
CA PHE A 90 48.38 7.63 5.44
C PHE A 90 46.92 7.38 5.02
N PHE A 91 46.68 6.90 3.79
CA PHE A 91 45.33 6.55 3.33
C PHE A 91 44.82 5.24 3.95
N TYR A 92 45.70 4.26 4.14
CA TYR A 92 45.36 2.98 4.76
C TYR A 92 44.80 3.13 6.19
N GLN A 93 45.38 4.04 6.98
CA GLN A 93 44.89 4.36 8.33
C GLN A 93 43.53 5.07 8.35
N ARG A 94 43.10 5.67 7.21
CA ARG A 94 41.86 6.44 7.09
C ARG A 94 40.70 5.63 6.54
N PHE A 95 40.91 4.39 6.10
CA PHE A 95 39.81 3.51 5.77
C PHE A 95 38.85 3.38 6.96
N ARG A 96 37.55 3.47 6.68
CA ARG A 96 36.53 3.22 7.71
C ARG A 96 36.71 1.84 8.31
N SER A 97 36.36 1.70 9.58
CA SER A 97 36.39 0.42 10.32
C SER A 97 35.62 -0.71 9.62
N ASP A 98 34.56 -0.39 8.88
CA ASP A 98 33.72 -1.41 8.21
C ASP A 98 34.25 -1.81 6.83
N PHE A 99 35.14 -1.00 6.24
CA PHE A 99 35.75 -1.28 4.94
C PHE A 99 37.15 -1.88 5.08
N LYS A 100 37.88 -1.45 6.12
CA LYS A 100 39.24 -1.88 6.38
C LYS A 100 39.44 -3.41 6.39
N PRO A 101 38.60 -4.23 7.03
CA PRO A 101 38.74 -5.69 6.97
C PRO A 101 38.67 -6.26 5.55
N ALA A 102 37.88 -5.65 4.67
CA ALA A 102 37.79 -6.06 3.26
C ALA A 102 39.05 -5.69 2.48
N VAL A 103 39.66 -4.54 2.78
CA VAL A 103 40.95 -4.15 2.21
C VAL A 103 42.05 -5.09 2.70
N ASP A 104 42.10 -5.36 4.01
CA ASP A 104 43.11 -6.22 4.62
C ASP A 104 43.02 -7.64 4.02
N ALA A 105 41.82 -8.24 3.98
CA ALA A 105 41.59 -9.55 3.36
C ALA A 105 41.90 -9.57 1.85
N TRP A 106 41.63 -8.46 1.15
CA TRP A 106 41.97 -8.34 -0.27
C TRP A 106 43.48 -8.29 -0.48
N LEU A 107 44.23 -7.56 0.35
CA LEU A 107 45.69 -7.51 0.28
C LEU A 107 46.34 -8.87 0.57
N GLU A 108 45.76 -9.69 1.45
CA GLU A 108 46.22 -11.07 1.70
C GLU A 108 46.17 -11.96 0.46
N THR A 109 45.36 -11.61 -0.56
CA THR A 109 45.32 -12.34 -1.85
C THR A 109 46.46 -11.98 -2.81
N ASN A 110 47.36 -11.08 -2.40
CA ASN A 110 48.47 -10.53 -3.18
C ASN A 110 48.03 -9.93 -4.54
N PRO A 111 47.08 -8.98 -4.55
CA PRO A 111 46.39 -8.55 -5.77
C PRO A 111 47.25 -7.82 -6.81
N PHE A 112 48.45 -7.37 -6.42
CA PHE A 112 49.40 -6.72 -7.33
C PHE A 112 50.24 -7.71 -8.15
N GLU A 113 50.35 -8.96 -7.67
CA GLU A 113 51.17 -10.00 -8.30
C GLU A 113 50.33 -11.20 -8.78
N ASN A 114 49.16 -11.40 -8.17
CA ASN A 114 48.26 -12.51 -8.45
C ASN A 114 47.13 -12.07 -9.41
N PRO A 115 47.12 -12.53 -10.67
CA PRO A 115 46.07 -12.18 -11.64
C PRO A 115 44.70 -12.80 -11.31
N ASP A 116 44.65 -13.85 -10.49
CA ASP A 116 43.39 -14.49 -10.06
C ASP A 116 42.82 -13.86 -8.78
N ALA A 117 43.49 -12.86 -8.20
CA ALA A 117 42.98 -12.15 -7.06
C ALA A 117 41.66 -11.43 -7.40
N PRO A 118 40.74 -11.27 -6.42
CA PRO A 118 39.56 -10.46 -6.62
C PRO A 118 39.94 -9.05 -7.12
N PRO A 119 39.16 -8.41 -8.01
CA PRO A 119 39.57 -7.17 -8.66
C PRO A 119 39.69 -5.96 -7.71
N HIS A 120 38.94 -5.95 -6.61
CA HIS A 120 38.96 -4.87 -5.62
C HIS A 120 38.24 -5.30 -4.32
N PRO A 121 38.52 -4.65 -3.17
CA PRO A 121 37.93 -5.03 -1.87
C PRO A 121 36.40 -4.96 -1.81
N PHE A 122 35.73 -4.20 -2.69
CA PHE A 122 34.26 -4.11 -2.71
C PHE A 122 33.53 -5.41 -3.13
N VAL A 123 34.24 -6.40 -3.70
CA VAL A 123 33.66 -7.73 -3.98
C VAL A 123 33.95 -8.76 -2.88
N MET A 124 34.72 -8.39 -1.86
CA MET A 124 35.07 -9.28 -0.76
C MET A 124 33.86 -9.49 0.16
N ASN A 125 33.76 -10.67 0.77
CA ASN A 125 32.68 -11.01 1.70
C ASN A 125 32.76 -10.16 2.99
N GLU A 126 33.96 -9.73 3.33
CA GLU A 126 34.28 -8.89 4.48
C GLU A 126 33.78 -7.46 4.31
N TYR A 127 33.37 -7.04 3.09
CA TYR A 127 32.87 -5.69 2.85
C TYR A 127 31.47 -5.50 3.44
N LYS A 128 31.42 -4.87 4.61
CA LYS A 128 30.16 -4.60 5.30
C LYS A 128 29.49 -3.35 4.75
N LYS A 129 28.28 -3.55 4.23
CA LYS A 129 27.38 -2.46 3.82
C LYS A 129 26.50 -2.02 5.00
N THR A 130 27.07 -1.20 5.87
CA THR A 130 26.52 -0.77 7.17
C THR A 130 25.03 -0.39 7.12
N PHE A 131 24.57 0.33 6.09
CA PHE A 131 23.18 0.79 6.00
C PHE A 131 22.30 -0.05 5.06
N SER A 132 22.87 -1.06 4.39
CA SER A 132 22.11 -1.87 3.43
C SER A 132 21.08 -2.78 4.10
N GLU A 133 21.36 -3.27 5.32
CA GLU A 133 20.42 -4.08 6.08
C GLU A 133 19.23 -3.24 6.57
N ASP A 134 19.51 -2.05 7.11
CA ASP A 134 18.47 -1.09 7.51
C ASP A 134 17.60 -0.66 6.33
N ALA A 135 18.23 -0.34 5.19
CA ALA A 135 17.52 0.01 3.96
C ALA A 135 16.57 -1.13 3.55
N LYS A 136 17.06 -2.38 3.53
CA LYS A 136 16.25 -3.55 3.20
C LYS A 136 15.09 -3.72 4.17
N LYS A 137 15.34 -3.61 5.48
CA LYS A 137 14.31 -3.74 6.51
C LYS A 137 13.20 -2.70 6.32
N PHE A 138 13.55 -1.43 6.11
CA PHE A 138 12.55 -0.38 5.88
C PHE A 138 11.77 -0.59 4.57
N ALA A 139 12.43 -1.10 3.52
CA ALA A 139 11.75 -1.44 2.28
C ALA A 139 10.76 -2.61 2.45
N ASP A 140 11.15 -3.66 3.16
CA ASP A 140 10.30 -4.81 3.46
C ASP A 140 9.09 -4.41 4.32
N ASP A 141 9.31 -3.60 5.37
CA ASP A 141 8.26 -3.06 6.23
C ASP A 141 7.27 -2.17 5.44
N ALA A 142 7.79 -1.30 4.55
CA ALA A 142 6.95 -0.49 3.67
C ALA A 142 6.10 -1.35 2.73
N ALA A 143 6.66 -2.42 2.17
CA ALA A 143 5.96 -3.32 1.27
C ALA A 143 4.83 -4.11 1.97
N ILE A 144 5.04 -4.53 3.22
CA ILE A 144 3.99 -5.17 4.04
C ILE A 144 2.86 -4.17 4.30
N LYS A 145 3.18 -2.98 4.81
CA LYS A 145 2.20 -1.94 5.11
C LYS A 145 1.42 -1.47 3.88
N TRP A 146 2.07 -1.45 2.72
CA TRP A 146 1.39 -1.11 1.47
C TRP A 146 0.29 -2.11 1.12
N LYS A 147 0.52 -3.42 1.36
CA LYS A 147 -0.52 -4.44 1.16
C LYS A 147 -1.71 -4.23 2.09
N ASP A 148 -1.46 -3.89 3.35
CA ASP A 148 -2.51 -3.59 4.33
C ASP A 148 -3.32 -2.36 3.91
N ALA A 149 -2.64 -1.29 3.47
CA ALA A 149 -3.28 -0.07 2.96
C ALA A 149 -4.13 -0.35 1.70
N ALA A 150 -3.61 -1.18 0.77
CA ALA A 150 -4.34 -1.56 -0.43
C ALA A 150 -5.60 -2.38 -0.11
N GLN A 151 -5.52 -3.29 0.87
CA GLN A 151 -6.68 -4.05 1.33
C GLN A 151 -7.72 -3.14 2.01
N ALA A 152 -7.28 -2.18 2.83
CA ALA A 152 -8.16 -1.18 3.43
C ALA A 152 -8.85 -0.33 2.35
N ASN A 153 -8.12 0.12 1.33
CA ASN A 153 -8.70 0.85 0.20
C ASN A 153 -9.78 0.03 -0.52
N LYS A 154 -9.49 -1.25 -0.81
CA LYS A 154 -10.46 -2.14 -1.47
C LYS A 154 -11.75 -2.28 -0.68
N ASN A 155 -11.65 -2.37 0.65
CA ASN A 155 -12.83 -2.42 1.51
C ASN A 155 -13.60 -1.09 1.46
N SER A 156 -12.89 0.04 1.56
CA SER A 156 -13.47 1.39 1.42
C SER A 156 -14.27 1.54 0.11
N ASP A 157 -13.67 1.16 -1.02
CA ASP A 157 -14.27 1.24 -2.34
C ASP A 157 -15.49 0.33 -2.48
N SER A 158 -15.45 -0.86 -1.88
CA SER A 158 -16.58 -1.80 -1.89
C SER A 158 -17.79 -1.23 -1.15
N PHE A 159 -17.59 -0.58 0.00
CA PHE A 159 -18.67 0.10 0.72
C PHE A 159 -19.16 1.36 -0.02
N MET A 160 -18.26 2.10 -0.68
CA MET A 160 -18.65 3.24 -1.51
C MET A 160 -19.54 2.79 -2.69
N LEU A 161 -19.19 1.67 -3.33
CA LEU A 161 -20.01 1.08 -4.38
C LEU A 161 -21.41 0.71 -3.89
N LEU A 162 -21.51 0.07 -2.71
CA LEU A 162 -22.81 -0.24 -2.11
C LEU A 162 -23.64 1.01 -1.83
N THR A 163 -23.00 2.09 -1.37
CA THR A 163 -23.65 3.40 -1.17
C THR A 163 -24.30 3.90 -2.46
N VAL A 164 -23.60 3.82 -3.59
CA VAL A 164 -24.13 4.22 -4.92
C VAL A 164 -25.26 3.29 -5.37
N ILE A 165 -25.14 1.98 -5.12
CA ILE A 165 -26.18 1.00 -5.47
C ILE A 165 -27.46 1.27 -4.66
N TYR A 166 -27.36 1.50 -3.35
CA TYR A 166 -28.53 1.84 -2.54
C TYR A 166 -29.14 3.19 -2.93
N ALA A 167 -28.32 4.20 -3.25
CA ALA A 167 -28.82 5.47 -3.80
C ALA A 167 -29.61 5.27 -5.10
N SER A 168 -29.19 4.33 -5.95
CA SER A 168 -29.90 3.97 -7.18
C SER A 168 -31.25 3.28 -6.86
N VAL A 169 -31.30 2.40 -5.86
CA VAL A 169 -32.56 1.79 -5.36
C VAL A 169 -33.51 2.89 -4.86
N LEU A 170 -32.99 3.86 -4.11
CA LEU A 170 -33.77 5.01 -3.62
C LEU A 170 -34.37 5.81 -4.77
N PHE A 171 -33.57 6.09 -5.79
CA PHE A 171 -34.00 6.81 -6.97
C PHE A 171 -35.11 6.07 -7.73
N ILE A 172 -34.94 4.77 -7.97
CA ILE A 172 -35.94 3.94 -8.66
C ILE A 172 -37.26 3.93 -7.86
N GLY A 173 -37.20 3.72 -6.55
CA GLY A 173 -38.39 3.71 -5.71
C GLY A 173 -39.07 5.08 -5.60
N ALA A 174 -38.32 6.18 -5.61
CA ALA A 174 -38.89 7.53 -5.60
C ALA A 174 -39.69 7.85 -6.87
N ILE A 175 -39.19 7.46 -8.05
CA ILE A 175 -39.86 7.72 -9.33
C ILE A 175 -41.05 6.79 -9.54
N LEU A 176 -41.11 5.64 -8.85
CA LEU A 176 -42.21 4.68 -8.93
C LEU A 176 -43.58 5.31 -8.67
N SER A 177 -43.64 6.35 -7.82
CA SER A 177 -44.85 7.13 -7.51
C SER A 177 -45.37 7.99 -8.67
N LYS A 178 -44.54 8.28 -9.68
CA LYS A 178 -44.87 9.17 -10.80
C LYS A 178 -45.52 8.47 -11.98
N PHE A 179 -45.40 7.16 -12.08
CA PHE A 179 -45.97 6.39 -13.19
C PHE A 179 -47.40 5.95 -12.87
N SER A 180 -48.34 6.18 -13.78
CA SER A 180 -49.72 5.69 -13.66
C SER A 180 -49.87 4.24 -14.12
N GLU A 181 -48.95 3.73 -14.93
CA GLU A 181 -49.00 2.37 -15.46
C GLU A 181 -48.56 1.31 -14.43
N ILE A 182 -49.49 0.41 -14.07
CA ILE A 182 -49.25 -0.65 -13.09
C ILE A 182 -48.13 -1.62 -13.49
N LYS A 183 -47.99 -1.90 -14.80
CA LYS A 183 -46.95 -2.79 -15.32
C LYS A 183 -45.56 -2.22 -15.09
N LEU A 184 -45.38 -0.93 -15.39
CA LEU A 184 -44.10 -0.23 -15.21
C LEU A 184 -43.75 -0.10 -13.73
N ARG A 185 -44.72 0.25 -12.87
CA ARG A 185 -44.53 0.27 -11.41
C ARG A 185 -44.09 -1.09 -10.87
N THR A 186 -44.76 -2.16 -11.30
CA THR A 186 -44.42 -3.52 -10.84
C THR A 186 -43.02 -3.94 -11.31
N PHE A 187 -42.67 -3.65 -12.57
CA PHE A 187 -41.33 -3.92 -13.10
C PHE A 187 -40.23 -3.19 -12.32
N LEU A 188 -40.39 -1.88 -12.08
CA LEU A 188 -39.41 -1.09 -11.33
C LEU A 188 -39.29 -1.54 -9.86
N LEU A 189 -40.40 -1.96 -9.23
CA LEU A 189 -40.38 -2.49 -7.87
C LEU A 189 -39.63 -3.83 -7.79
N ILE A 190 -39.84 -4.73 -8.74
CA ILE A 190 -39.12 -6.01 -8.81
C ILE A 190 -37.62 -5.74 -9.04
N LEU A 191 -37.30 -4.85 -9.97
CA LEU A 191 -35.91 -4.47 -10.27
C LEU A 191 -35.21 -3.88 -9.04
N SER A 192 -35.84 -2.92 -8.36
CA SER A 192 -35.27 -2.31 -7.15
C SER A 192 -35.13 -3.33 -6.02
N GLY A 193 -36.10 -4.24 -5.86
CA GLY A 193 -36.02 -5.33 -4.88
C GLY A 193 -34.86 -6.30 -5.14
N ILE A 194 -34.62 -6.67 -6.41
CA ILE A 194 -33.48 -7.53 -6.79
C ILE A 194 -32.15 -6.83 -6.51
N ILE A 195 -31.99 -5.58 -6.96
CA ILE A 195 -30.77 -4.80 -6.74
C ILE A 195 -30.51 -4.63 -5.23
N PHE A 196 -31.55 -4.30 -4.46
CA PHE A 196 -31.47 -4.17 -3.01
C PHE A 196 -31.03 -5.49 -2.35
N ALA A 197 -31.61 -6.62 -2.75
CA ALA A 197 -31.25 -7.93 -2.19
C ALA A 197 -29.78 -8.29 -2.47
N ILE A 198 -29.29 -8.08 -3.71
CA ILE A 198 -27.90 -8.34 -4.09
C ILE A 198 -26.94 -7.44 -3.31
N ALA A 199 -27.26 -6.14 -3.19
CA ALA A 199 -26.47 -5.19 -2.42
C ALA A 199 -26.42 -5.57 -0.93
N THR A 200 -27.54 -6.02 -0.37
CA THR A 200 -27.65 -6.43 1.03
C THR A 200 -26.82 -7.68 1.32
N VAL A 201 -26.87 -8.69 0.45
CA VAL A 201 -26.03 -9.89 0.58
C VAL A 201 -24.54 -9.53 0.51
N SER A 202 -24.18 -8.64 -0.42
CA SER A 202 -22.81 -8.13 -0.55
C SER A 202 -22.38 -7.37 0.71
N LEU A 203 -23.24 -6.52 1.27
CA LEU A 203 -22.99 -5.76 2.49
C LEU A 203 -22.60 -6.66 3.66
N PHE A 204 -23.34 -7.75 3.87
CA PHE A 204 -23.05 -8.71 4.94
C PHE A 204 -21.82 -9.59 4.69
N SER A 205 -21.32 -9.61 3.45
CA SER A 205 -20.10 -10.36 3.09
C SER A 205 -18.82 -9.54 3.26
N LEU A 206 -18.93 -8.21 3.41
CA LEU A 206 -17.78 -7.31 3.56
C LEU A 206 -17.28 -7.25 5.01
N PRO A 207 -15.96 -7.16 5.23
CA PRO A 207 -15.39 -6.99 6.57
C PRO A 207 -15.70 -5.59 7.12
N LEU A 208 -16.18 -5.53 8.36
CA LEU A 208 -16.38 -4.27 9.07
C LEU A 208 -15.03 -3.66 9.44
N ALA A 209 -14.95 -2.33 9.35
CA ALA A 209 -13.76 -1.62 9.79
C ALA A 209 -13.57 -1.81 11.31
N PRO A 210 -12.37 -2.19 11.78
CA PRO A 210 -12.08 -2.21 13.20
C PRO A 210 -12.20 -0.80 13.78
N GLN A 211 -12.73 -0.67 14.99
CA GLN A 211 -12.74 0.59 15.70
C GLN A 211 -11.29 0.99 15.99
N LEU A 212 -10.87 2.17 15.53
CA LEU A 212 -9.60 2.77 15.91
C LEU A 212 -9.68 3.10 17.41
N SER A 213 -9.11 2.23 18.25
CA SER A 213 -8.88 2.48 19.69
C SER A 213 -7.60 3.29 19.89
#